data_AF-A0A2S5MUZ2-F1
#
_entry.id   AF-A0A2S5MUZ2-F1
#
_cell.length_a   1.000
_cell.length_b   1.000
_cell.length_c   1.000
_cell.angle_alpha   90.00
_cell.angle_beta   90.00
_cell.angle_gamma   90.00
#
_symmetry.space_group_name_H-M   'P 1'
#
loop_
_entity.id
_entity.type
_entity.pdbx_description
1 polymer ?
#
loop_
_entity_poly.entity_id
_entity_poly.type
_entity_poly.pdbx_seq_one_letter_code
_entity_poly.pdbx_strand_id
1 'polypeptide(L)' 'IEFDCYLIDEVTAVGDARFAARCQEEFSKRRRTADVIMVSHAMTTIQQYCDRGMVLAGGRMHVFNSVDDAIELYKKLNA' A
#
# COMPACT_ATOMS: atom_id res chain seq x y z
N ILE A 1 -8.36 16.08 -11.35
CA ILE A 1 -8.26 16.74 -10.03
C ILE A 1 -6.99 16.21 -9.39
N GLU A 2 -6.13 17.11 -8.94
CA GLU A 2 -4.87 16.75 -8.28
C GLU A 2 -5.08 16.88 -6.77
N PHE A 3 -4.68 15.86 -6.02
CA PHE A 3 -4.82 15.82 -4.57
C PHE A 3 -3.44 15.75 -3.94
N ASP A 4 -3.30 16.35 -2.76
CA ASP A 4 -2.05 16.26 -1.98
C ASP A 4 -1.88 14.88 -1.32
N CYS A 5 -2.99 14.18 -1.07
CA CYS A 5 -3.01 12.85 -0.47
C CYS A 5 -4.08 11.97 -1.12
N TYR A 6 -3.72 10.72 -1.41
CA TYR A 6 -4.60 9.69 -1.93
C TYR A 6 -4.78 8.59 -0.88
N LEU A 7 -6.03 8.35 -0.48
CA LEU A 7 -6.39 7.19 0.31
C LEU A 7 -6.92 6.11 -0.62
N ILE A 8 -6.28 4.94 -0.57
CA ILE A 8 -6.64 3.78 -1.37
C ILE A 8 -7.03 2.67 -0.41
N ASP A 9 -8.30 2.32 -0.41
CA ASP A 9 -8.82 1.18 0.35
C ASP A 9 -9.17 0.06 -0.61
N GLU A 10 -8.71 -1.15 -0.31
CA GLU A 10 -9.03 -2.39 -1.03
C GLU A 10 -8.95 -2.29 -2.56
N VAL A 11 -7.75 -2.18 -3.13
CA VAL A 11 -7.55 -2.49 -4.58
C VAL A 11 -7.67 -4.00 -4.78
N THR A 12 -8.90 -4.49 -4.78
CA THR A 12 -9.20 -5.79 -5.39
C THR A 12 -8.99 -5.63 -6.89
N ALA A 13 -8.21 -6.53 -7.49
CA ALA A 13 -7.78 -6.47 -8.88
C ALA A 13 -8.98 -6.58 -9.84
N VAL A 14 -9.69 -5.48 -10.07
CA VAL A 14 -10.65 -5.33 -11.15
C VAL A 14 -9.93 -4.73 -12.36
N GLY A 15 -9.43 -5.60 -13.24
CA GLY A 15 -8.85 -5.18 -14.51
C GLY A 15 -7.99 -6.23 -15.21
N ASP A 16 -7.86 -6.12 -16.53
CA ASP A 16 -6.87 -6.88 -17.29
C ASP A 16 -5.44 -6.37 -17.00
N ALA A 17 -4.42 -7.12 -17.44
CA ALA A 17 -3.02 -6.76 -17.22
C ALA A 17 -2.62 -5.41 -17.82
N ARG A 18 -3.28 -4.96 -18.90
CA ARG A 18 -3.02 -3.64 -19.52
C ARG A 18 -3.54 -2.52 -18.65
N PHE A 19 -4.72 -2.69 -18.05
CA PHE A 19 -5.31 -1.75 -17.12
C PHE A 19 -4.44 -1.61 -15.86
N ALA A 20 -3.99 -2.74 -15.30
CA ALA A 20 -3.09 -2.74 -14.14
C ALA A 20 -1.77 -1.99 -14.41
N ALA A 21 -1.15 -2.22 -15.59
CA ALA A 21 0.06 -1.50 -15.98
C ALA A 21 -0.15 0.01 -16.11
N ARG A 22 -1.29 0.43 -16.68
CA ARG A 22 -1.68 1.85 -16.76
C ARG A 22 -1.89 2.47 -15.38
N CYS A 23 -2.61 1.78 -14.50
CA CYS A 23 -2.82 2.22 -13.12
C CYS A 23 -1.49 2.39 -12.39
N GLN A 24 -0.56 1.45 -12.58
CA GLN A 24 0.77 1.50 -11.97
C GLN A 24 1.59 2.70 -12.46
N GLU A 25 1.56 2.99 -13.76
CA GLU A 25 2.25 4.14 -14.34
C GLU A 25 1.71 5.45 -13.77
N GLU A 26 0.40 5.62 -13.74
CA GLU A 26 -0.24 6.81 -13.20
C GLU A 26 -0.02 6.96 -11.70
N PHE A 27 -0.06 5.85 -10.94
CA PHE A 27 0.28 5.87 -9.52
C PHE A 27 1.72 6.32 -9.27
N SER A 28 2.64 5.82 -10.08
CA SER A 28 4.06 6.18 -9.97
C SER A 28 4.30 7.66 -10.25
N LYS A 29 3.53 8.26 -11.17
CA LYS A 29 3.56 9.72 -11.41
C LYS A 29 3.01 10.49 -10.22
N ARG A 30 1.85 10.08 -9.69
CA ARG A 30 1.17 10.76 -8.57
C ARG A 30 1.98 10.70 -7.28
N ARG A 31 2.63 9.58 -6.99
CA ARG A 31 3.48 9.40 -5.80
C ARG A 31 4.68 10.37 -5.73
N ARG A 32 5.08 10.96 -6.86
CA ARG A 32 6.15 11.98 -6.87
C ARG A 32 5.68 13.34 -6.35
N THR A 33 4.37 13.58 -6.34
CA THR A 33 3.79 14.89 -6.05
C THR A 33 2.74 14.85 -4.93
N ALA A 34 2.40 13.66 -4.43
CA ALA A 34 1.33 13.45 -3.46
C ALA A 34 1.64 12.24 -2.57
N ASP A 35 1.14 12.30 -1.34
CA ASP A 35 1.21 11.19 -0.38
C ASP A 35 0.17 10.11 -0.71
N VAL A 36 0.50 8.86 -0.41
CA VAL A 36 -0.39 7.72 -0.64
C VAL A 36 -0.52 6.91 0.64
N ILE A 37 -1.76 6.77 1.11
CA ILE A 37 -2.14 5.87 2.19
C ILE A 37 -2.85 4.69 1.54
N MET A 38 -2.26 3.50 1.64
CA MET A 38 -2.79 2.28 1.04
C MET A 38 -3.17 1.25 2.11
N VAL A 39 -4.38 0.72 1.99
CA VAL A 39 -4.91 -0.39 2.78
C VAL A 39 -5.18 -1.55 1.84
N SER A 40 -4.54 -2.69 2.08
CA SER A 40 -4.71 -3.89 1.25
C SER A 40 -4.30 -5.16 2.00
N HIS A 41 -4.98 -6.26 1.70
CA HIS A 41 -4.59 -7.60 2.15
C HIS A 41 -3.52 -8.24 1.22
N ALA A 42 -3.27 -7.67 0.05
CA ALA A 42 -2.24 -8.15 -0.88
C ALA A 42 -0.86 -7.58 -0.51
N MET A 43 -0.05 -8.39 0.19
CA MET A 43 1.28 -7.97 0.65
C MET A 43 2.23 -7.58 -0.49
N THR A 44 2.12 -8.23 -1.65
CA THR A 44 2.92 -7.87 -2.84
C THR A 44 2.59 -6.46 -3.33
N THR A 45 1.32 -6.06 -3.31
CA THR A 45 0.87 -4.71 -3.64
C THR A 45 1.40 -3.70 -2.61
N ILE A 46 1.24 -3.99 -1.32
CA ILE A 46 1.77 -3.12 -0.26
C ILE A 46 3.29 -2.92 -0.42
N GLN A 47 4.03 -4.00 -0.65
CA GLN A 47 5.49 -3.96 -0.85
C GLN A 47 5.89 -3.14 -2.10
N GLN A 48 5.08 -3.18 -3.15
CA GLN A 48 5.35 -2.46 -4.40
C GLN A 48 5.05 -0.96 -4.30
N TYR A 49 4.02 -0.58 -3.54
CA TYR A 49 3.49 0.79 -3.55
C TYR A 49 3.76 1.60 -2.28
N CYS A 50 4.29 1.01 -1.21
CA CYS A 50 4.56 1.69 0.05
C CYS A 50 6.04 1.57 0.43
N ASP A 51 6.64 2.65 0.96
CA ASP A 51 8.00 2.59 1.53
C ASP A 51 7.97 2.27 3.03
N ARG A 52 6.91 2.71 3.70
CA ARG A 52 6.67 2.60 5.15
C ARG A 52 5.42 1.79 5.39
N GLY A 53 5.31 1.16 6.56
CA GLY A 53 4.18 0.33 6.91
C GLY A 53 3.67 0.58 8.32
N MET A 54 2.38 0.31 8.52
CA MET A 54 1.74 0.35 9.83
C MET A 54 0.92 -0.92 10.02
N VAL A 55 1.08 -1.59 11.16
CA VAL A 55 0.35 -2.81 11.50
C VAL A 55 -0.52 -2.55 12.70
N LEU A 56 -1.83 -2.74 12.56
CA LEU A 56 -2.79 -2.65 13.66
C LEU A 56 -2.97 -4.05 14.28
N ALA A 57 -2.60 -4.21 15.54
CA ALA A 57 -2.71 -5.47 16.27
C ALA A 57 -3.17 -5.26 17.71
N GLY A 58 -4.22 -5.96 18.14
CA GLY A 58 -4.74 -5.85 19.51
C GLY A 58 -5.13 -4.42 19.91
N GLY A 59 -5.65 -3.62 18.97
CA GLY A 59 -5.98 -2.21 19.19
C GLY A 59 -4.77 -1.27 19.29
N ARG A 60 -3.55 -1.75 19.01
CA ARG A 60 -2.32 -0.95 18.99
C ARG A 60 -1.75 -0.84 17.59
N MET A 61 -1.34 0.36 17.23
CA MET A 61 -0.72 0.65 15.95
C MET A 61 0.81 0.56 16.07
N HIS A 62 1.42 -0.31 15.27
CA HIS A 62 2.87 -0.47 15.16
C HIS A 62 3.36 0.19 13.89
N VAL A 63 4.22 1.19 13.99
CA VAL A 63 4.72 1.99 12.85
C VAL A 63 6.13 1.55 12.48
N PHE A 64 6.38 1.39 11.19
CA PHE A 64 7.66 0.97 10.63
C PHE A 64 8.14 1.95 9.57
N ASN A 65 9.46 2.18 9.53
CA ASN A 65 10.10 2.96 8.47
C ASN A 65 10.38 2.15 7.20
N SER A 66 10.29 0.82 7.30
CA SER A 66 10.37 -0.11 6.18
C SER A 66 9.05 -0.86 6.06
N VAL A 67 8.52 -0.94 4.83
CA VAL A 67 7.33 -1.76 4.53
C VAL A 67 7.61 -3.24 4.76
N ASP A 68 8.84 -3.70 4.52
CA ASP A 68 9.21 -5.11 4.68
C ASP A 68 9.14 -5.54 6.15
N ASP A 69 9.60 -4.69 7.08
CA ASP A 69 9.52 -4.94 8.52
C ASP A 69 8.05 -5.04 8.99
N ALA A 70 7.19 -4.18 8.46
CA ALA A 70 5.76 -4.22 8.75
C ALA A 70 5.11 -5.52 8.23
N ILE A 71 5.45 -5.92 7.01
CA ILE A 71 4.96 -7.18 6.41
C ILE A 71 5.45 -8.39 7.22
N GLU A 72 6.71 -8.37 7.69
CA GLU A 72 7.24 -9.44 8.52
C GLU A 72 6.48 -9.57 9.86
N LEU A 73 6.24 -8.45 10.56
CA LEU A 73 5.42 -8.47 11.77
C LEU A 73 4.01 -8.97 11.48
N TYR A 74 3.35 -8.45 10.44
CA TYR A 74 2.00 -8.85 10.06
C TYR A 74 1.92 -10.36 9.82
N LYS A 75 2.89 -10.94 9.10
CA LYS A 75 2.96 -12.39 8.87
C LYS A 75 3.14 -13.18 10.17
N LYS A 76 4.00 -12.72 11.09
CA LYS A 76 4.20 -13.38 12.39
C LYS A 76 2.96 -13.38 13.27
N LEU A 77 2.14 -12.32 13.21
CA LEU A 77 0.93 -12.19 14.00
C LEU A 77 -0.25 -13.01 13.45
N ASN A 78 -0.21 -13.38 12.17
CA ASN A 78 -1.27 -14.12 11.48
C ASN A 78 -0.83 -15.54 11.04
N ALA A 79 0.34 -16.00 11.50
CA ALA A 79 0.79 -17.38 11.38
C ALA A 79 0.17 -18.24 12.48
#